data_AF-L0JVG0-F1
#
_entry.id   AF-L0JVG0-F1
#
_cell.length_a   1.000
_cell.length_b   1.000
_cell.length_c   1.000
_cell.angle_alpha   90.00
_cell.angle_beta   90.00
_cell.angle_gamma   90.00
#
_symmetry.space_group_name_H-M   'P 1'
#
loop_
_entity.id
_entity.type
_entity.pdbx_description
1 polymer ?
#
loop_
_entity_poly.entity_id
_entity_poly.type
_entity_poly.pdbx_seq_one_letter_code
_entity_poly.pdbx_strand_id
1 'polypeptide(L)'
;MSTILLVAIVGIPLAWHLGLTAFVYYDSGRVGLEPTRKWVAITFAIPIFGFFIYLFERSELDYDPESDPYRGQNYNIHPSRADDAPVSSRGDDREESEELQEPNGSGAEDER
;
A
#
# COMPACT_ATOMS: atom_id res chain seq x y z
N MET A 1 17.07 -24.01 -7.91
CA MET A 1 16.60 -23.20 -9.05
C MET A 1 17.53 -23.45 -10.22
N SER A 2 17.04 -23.75 -11.42
CA SER A 2 17.92 -23.97 -12.58
C SER A 2 18.58 -22.64 -12.99
N THR A 3 19.84 -22.68 -13.41
CA THR A 3 20.61 -21.48 -13.80
C THR A 3 19.92 -20.69 -14.90
N ILE A 4 19.33 -21.39 -15.87
CA ILE A 4 18.56 -20.80 -16.97
C ILE A 4 17.36 -20.00 -16.44
N LEU A 5 16.64 -20.56 -15.46
CA LEU A 5 15.48 -19.92 -14.87
C LEU A 5 15.88 -18.68 -14.05
N LEU A 6 16.99 -18.76 -13.30
CA LEU A 6 17.56 -17.59 -12.61
C LEU A 6 17.91 -16.46 -13.59
N VAL A 7 18.59 -16.80 -14.70
CA VAL A 7 18.94 -15.83 -15.75
C VAL A 7 17.69 -15.23 -16.38
N ALA A 8 16.64 -16.02 -16.61
CA ALA A 8 15.39 -15.49 -17.14
C ALA A 8 14.71 -14.54 -16.15
N ILE A 9 14.62 -14.90 -14.87
CA ILE A 9 13.92 -14.12 -13.85
C ILE A 9 14.67 -12.84 -13.46
N VAL A 10 16.00 -12.87 -13.41
CA VAL A 10 16.79 -11.71 -12.99
C VAL A 10 17.35 -10.95 -14.19
N GLY A 11 17.89 -11.66 -15.17
CA GLY A 11 18.59 -11.08 -16.30
C GLY A 11 17.68 -10.34 -17.27
N ILE A 12 16.52 -10.90 -17.64
CA ILE A 12 15.60 -10.24 -18.58
C ILE A 12 15.07 -8.92 -18.00
N PRO A 13 14.54 -8.86 -16.76
CA PRO A 13 14.08 -7.59 -16.19
C PRO A 13 15.22 -6.59 -16.03
N LEU A 14 16.41 -7.03 -15.62
CA LEU A 14 17.56 -6.15 -15.46
C LEU A 14 18.01 -5.56 -16.81
N ALA A 15 18.08 -6.37 -17.87
CA ALA A 15 18.40 -5.91 -19.21
C ALA A 15 17.35 -4.90 -19.73
N TRP A 16 16.06 -5.18 -19.51
CA TRP A 16 14.97 -4.28 -19.88
C TRP A 16 15.05 -2.94 -19.15
N HIS A 17 15.28 -2.99 -17.83
CA HIS A 17 15.42 -1.79 -17.00
C HIS A 17 16.59 -0.91 -17.42
N LEU A 18 17.74 -1.51 -17.71
CA LEU A 18 18.90 -0.80 -18.24
C LEU A 18 18.60 -0.20 -19.63
N GLY A 19 17.90 -0.94 -20.50
CA GLY A 19 17.48 -0.46 -21.80
C GLY A 19 16.59 0.77 -21.71
N LEU A 20 15.59 0.76 -20.83
CA LEU A 20 14.72 1.92 -20.57
C LEU A 20 15.49 3.10 -19.98
N THR A 21 16.41 2.84 -19.05
CA THR A 21 17.26 3.89 -18.45
C THR A 21 18.14 4.56 -19.51
N ALA A 22 18.72 3.78 -20.42
CA ALA A 22 19.50 4.30 -21.55
C ALA A 22 18.63 5.08 -22.53
N PHE A 23 17.41 4.60 -22.81
CA PHE A 23 16.44 5.32 -23.62
C PHE A 23 16.11 6.70 -23.00
N VAL A 24 15.85 6.77 -21.70
CA VAL A 24 15.61 8.04 -21.00
C VAL A 24 16.81 8.98 -21.08
N TYR A 25 18.04 8.45 -20.96
CA TYR A 25 19.26 9.26 -21.14
C TYR A 25 19.29 9.92 -22.53
N TYR A 26 18.97 9.16 -23.57
CA TYR A 26 18.95 9.65 -24.94
C TYR A 26 17.78 10.61 -25.23
N ASP A 27 16.58 10.27 -24.76
CA ASP A 27 15.36 10.99 -25.07
C ASP A 27 15.22 12.29 -24.26
N SER A 28 15.58 12.27 -22.97
CA SER A 28 15.39 13.43 -22.07
C SER A 28 16.08 14.71 -22.58
N GLY A 29 17.26 14.60 -23.18
CA GLY A 29 17.93 15.76 -23.79
C GLY A 29 17.22 16.28 -25.05
N ARG A 30 16.57 15.40 -25.81
CA ARG A 30 15.83 15.75 -27.03
C ARG A 30 14.49 16.42 -26.72
N VAL A 31 13.83 16.03 -25.64
CA VAL A 31 12.51 16.54 -25.24
C VAL A 31 12.58 17.71 -24.24
N GLY A 32 13.77 18.23 -23.94
CA GLY A 32 13.95 19.38 -23.05
C GLY A 32 13.84 19.08 -21.56
N LEU A 33 13.98 17.81 -21.15
CA LEU A 33 13.99 17.38 -19.76
C LEU A 33 15.38 17.57 -19.14
N GLU A 34 15.72 18.83 -18.84
CA GLU A 34 16.99 19.18 -18.20
C GLU A 34 16.87 19.26 -16.66
N PRO A 35 17.91 18.83 -15.92
CA PRO A 35 19.09 18.10 -16.40
C PRO A 35 18.79 16.62 -16.69
N THR A 36 19.24 16.08 -17.82
CA THR A 36 19.13 14.65 -18.19
C THR A 36 19.50 13.69 -17.07
N ARG A 37 20.56 14.01 -16.31
CA ARG A 37 21.06 13.18 -15.20
C ARG A 37 20.01 12.96 -14.11
N LYS A 38 19.15 13.95 -13.84
CA LYS A 38 18.08 13.84 -12.85
C LYS A 38 17.11 12.73 -13.25
N TRP A 39 16.66 12.76 -14.49
CA TRP A 39 15.67 11.80 -15.01
C TRP A 39 16.23 10.39 -15.10
N VAL A 40 17.48 10.27 -15.55
CA VAL A 40 18.18 8.98 -15.56
C VAL A 40 18.33 8.40 -14.16
N ALA A 41 18.70 9.23 -13.18
CA ALA A 41 18.81 8.78 -11.79
C ALA A 41 17.46 8.33 -11.22
N ILE A 42 16.38 9.09 -11.49
CA ILE A 42 15.02 8.72 -11.09
C ILE A 42 14.64 7.38 -11.72
N THR A 43 14.71 7.26 -13.04
CA THR A 43 14.33 6.04 -13.75
C THR A 43 15.14 4.84 -13.27
N PHE A 44 16.45 4.99 -13.10
CA PHE A 44 17.32 3.92 -12.63
C PHE A 44 16.97 3.45 -11.22
N ALA A 45 16.62 4.38 -10.31
CA ALA A 45 16.38 4.10 -8.90
C ALA A 45 14.97 3.60 -8.57
N ILE A 46 14.00 3.69 -9.50
CA ILE A 46 12.61 3.26 -9.25
C ILE A 46 12.49 1.84 -8.63
N PRO A 47 13.20 0.80 -9.12
CA PRO A 47 13.06 -0.54 -8.56
C PRO A 47 13.50 -0.65 -7.09
N ILE A 48 14.34 0.27 -6.62
CA ILE A 48 14.82 0.28 -5.23
C ILE A 48 13.66 0.56 -4.26
N PHE A 49 12.66 1.33 -4.66
CA PHE A 49 11.48 1.58 -3.81
C PHE A 49 10.71 0.28 -3.52
N GLY A 50 10.56 -0.60 -4.52
CA GLY A 50 9.95 -1.92 -4.30
C GLY A 50 10.74 -2.78 -3.31
N PHE A 51 12.07 -2.68 -3.35
CA PHE A 51 12.93 -3.35 -2.37
C PHE A 51 12.74 -2.78 -0.95
N PHE A 52 12.65 -1.46 -0.80
CA PHE A 52 12.37 -0.86 0.51
C PHE A 52 10.99 -1.22 1.05
N ILE A 53 9.95 -1.25 0.20
CA ILE A 53 8.61 -1.71 0.60
C ILE A 53 8.69 -3.13 1.18
N TYR A 54 9.39 -4.05 0.50
CA TYR A 54 9.60 -5.40 1.02
C TYR A 54 10.33 -5.40 2.38
N LEU A 55 11.35 -4.56 2.55
CA LEU A 55 12.07 -4.47 3.82
C LEU A 55 11.19 -3.95 4.96
N PHE A 56 10.38 -2.91 4.70
CA PHE A 56 9.45 -2.36 5.68
C PHE A 56 8.39 -3.39 6.05
N GLU A 57 7.74 -4.01 5.06
CA GLU A 57 6.76 -5.07 5.29
C GLU A 57 7.36 -6.23 6.10
N ARG A 58 8.57 -6.66 5.75
CA ARG A 58 9.27 -7.71 6.48
C ARG A 58 9.56 -7.32 7.93
N SER A 59 9.84 -6.05 8.21
CA SER A 59 10.12 -5.58 9.57
C SER A 59 8.87 -5.56 10.46
N GLU A 60 7.67 -5.46 9.90
CA GLU A 60 6.41 -5.53 10.67
C GLU A 60 6.08 -6.95 11.12
N LEU A 61 6.63 -7.99 10.45
CA LEU A 61 6.39 -9.38 10.82
C LEU A 61 7.08 -9.83 12.12
N ASP A 62 8.06 -9.07 12.61
CA ASP A 62 8.77 -9.36 13.86
C ASP A 62 8.13 -8.66 15.09
N TYR A 63 6.90 -8.16 14.91
CA TYR A 63 6.11 -7.59 16.00
C TYR A 63 5.68 -8.71 16.97
N ASP A 64 6.15 -8.63 18.22
CA ASP A 64 5.65 -9.47 19.31
C ASP A 64 4.46 -8.77 19.98
N PRO A 65 3.22 -9.21 19.69
CA PRO A 65 2.04 -8.57 20.25
C PRO A 65 1.99 -8.72 21.77
N GLU A 66 2.64 -9.72 22.38
CA GLU A 66 2.62 -9.92 23.85
C GLU A 66 3.48 -8.89 24.57
N SER A 67 4.46 -8.33 23.86
CA SER A 67 5.35 -7.29 24.38
C SER A 67 4.83 -5.87 24.17
N ASP A 68 3.76 -5.68 23.40
CA ASP A 68 3.24 -4.37 23.05
C ASP A 68 2.42 -3.74 24.20
N PRO A 69 2.87 -2.64 24.81
CA PRO A 69 2.11 -1.93 25.84
C PRO A 69 0.78 -1.34 25.35
N TYR A 70 0.55 -1.30 24.03
CA TYR A 70 -0.68 -0.81 23.39
C TYR A 70 -1.60 -1.91 22.88
N ARG A 71 -1.28 -3.19 23.12
CA ARG A 71 -2.08 -4.32 22.63
C ARG A 71 -3.53 -4.23 23.12
N GLY A 72 -4.47 -4.23 22.18
CA GLY A 72 -5.92 -4.17 22.47
C GLY A 72 -6.48 -2.77 22.68
N GLN A 73 -5.68 -1.72 22.48
CA GLN A 73 -6.17 -0.34 22.41
C GLN A 73 -6.27 0.13 20.96
N ASN A 74 -7.35 0.86 20.64
CA ASN A 74 -7.59 1.36 19.28
C ASN A 74 -6.68 2.55 18.92
N TYR A 75 -5.91 3.08 19.88
CA TYR A 75 -5.08 4.27 19.73
C TYR A 75 -3.87 4.21 20.68
N ASN A 76 -2.74 4.74 20.22
CA ASN A 76 -1.50 4.78 21.01
C ASN A 76 -1.53 5.98 21.98
N ILE A 77 -1.70 5.71 23.27
CA ILE A 77 -1.63 6.74 24.33
C ILE A 77 -0.19 6.83 24.83
N HIS A 78 0.41 8.01 24.92
CA HIS A 78 1.75 8.12 25.51
C HIS A 78 1.77 7.55 26.94
N PRO A 79 2.80 6.79 27.38
CA PRO A 79 2.77 6.07 28.68
C PRO A 79 2.50 7.00 29.87
N SER A 80 2.98 8.23 29.80
CA SER A 80 2.76 9.26 30.84
C SER A 80 1.32 9.76 30.95
N ARG A 81 0.42 9.35 30.04
CA ARG A 81 -1.00 9.71 29.98
C ARG A 81 -1.90 8.48 29.89
N ALA A 82 -1.35 7.28 30.05
CA ALA A 82 -2.12 6.04 29.99
C ALA A 82 -3.22 6.01 31.09
N ASP A 83 -2.94 6.65 32.23
CA ASP A 83 -3.89 6.74 33.36
C ASP A 83 -4.97 7.83 33.18
N ASP A 84 -4.83 8.72 32.17
CA ASP A 84 -5.75 9.86 31.95
C ASP A 84 -6.98 9.49 31.11
N ALA A 85 -7.10 8.24 30.62
CA ALA A 85 -8.16 7.84 29.71
C ALA A 85 -9.15 6.82 30.32
N PRO A 86 -10.40 7.24 30.56
CA PRO A 86 -11.55 6.40 30.33
C PRO A 86 -12.37 7.06 29.23
N VAL A 87 -11.84 7.12 28.00
CA VAL A 87 -12.73 7.34 26.87
C VAL A 87 -13.44 6.02 26.67
N SER A 88 -14.72 5.96 27.07
CA SER A 88 -15.55 4.81 26.76
C SER A 88 -15.37 4.51 25.27
N SER A 89 -14.96 3.28 24.96
CA SER A 89 -15.01 2.78 23.60
C SER A 89 -16.45 3.02 23.17
N ARG A 90 -16.69 4.03 22.33
CA ARG A 90 -18.01 4.27 21.77
C ARG A 90 -18.32 2.97 21.07
N GLY A 91 -19.24 2.19 21.63
CA GLY A 91 -19.70 0.94 21.05
C GLY A 91 -19.89 1.20 19.58
N ASP A 92 -19.07 0.54 18.77
CA ASP A 92 -19.17 0.63 17.33
C ASP A 92 -20.39 -0.23 16.97
N ASP A 93 -21.57 0.32 17.24
CA ASP A 93 -22.86 -0.17 16.75
C ASP A 93 -22.92 0.16 15.25
N ARG A 94 -21.95 -0.33 14.48
CA ARG A 94 -22.12 -0.51 13.04
C ARG A 94 -23.13 -1.63 12.91
N GLU A 95 -24.41 -1.25 12.87
CA GLU A 95 -25.47 -2.16 12.44
C GLU A 95 -25.01 -2.85 11.17
N GLU A 96 -25.01 -4.17 11.22
CA GLU A 96 -24.82 -5.03 10.06
C GLU A 96 -25.74 -4.49 8.97
N SER A 97 -25.16 -4.20 7.81
CA SER A 97 -25.87 -3.62 6.69
C SER A 97 -26.96 -4.61 6.26
N GLU A 98 -28.20 -4.38 6.73
CA GLU A 98 -29.36 -5.10 6.25
C GLU A 98 -29.46 -4.88 4.74
N GLU A 99 -29.17 -5.99 4.05
CA GLU A 99 -29.56 -6.37 2.72
C GLU A 99 -30.50 -5.37 2.01
N LEU A 100 -30.01 -4.80 0.90
CA LEU A 100 -30.76 -3.98 -0.05
C LEU A 100 -32.08 -4.67 -0.43
N GLN A 101 -33.17 -4.32 0.25
CA GLN A 101 -34.51 -4.75 -0.13
C GLN A 101 -35.07 -3.77 -1.17
N GLU A 102 -35.21 -4.28 -2.40
CA GLU A 102 -35.82 -3.56 -3.52
C GLU A 102 -37.23 -3.06 -3.17
N PRO A 103 -37.64 -1.84 -3.60
CA PRO A 103 -38.95 -1.30 -3.28
C PRO A 103 -40.00 -1.97 -4.17
N ASN A 104 -40.71 -2.96 -3.64
CA ASN A 104 -41.88 -3.52 -4.30
C ASN A 104 -43.05 -2.54 -4.12
N GLY A 105 -43.39 -1.82 -5.18
CA GLY A 105 -44.55 -0.94 -5.24
C GLY A 105 -45.84 -1.73 -5.34
N SER A 106 -46.70 -1.65 -4.33
CA SER A 106 -48.10 -2.04 -4.44
C SER A 106 -48.99 -0.86 -4.06
N GLY A 107 -49.45 -0.14 -5.08
CA GLY A 107 -50.50 0.87 -4.98
C GLY A 107 -51.83 0.22 -4.62
N ALA A 108 -52.55 0.91 -3.74
CA ALA A 108 -53.77 0.48 -3.10
C ALA A 108 -54.93 0.24 -4.09
N GLU A 109 -55.76 -0.69 -3.65
CA GLU A 109 -56.98 -1.22 -4.22
C GLU A 109 -58.00 -0.14 -4.61
N ASP A 110 -58.53 -0.31 -5.82
CA ASP A 110 -59.77 0.24 -6.34
C ASP A 110 -60.94 -0.57 -5.75
N GLU A 111 -61.84 0.05 -4.96
CA GLU A 111 -63.19 -0.48 -4.75
C GLU A 111 -64.18 0.59 -4.20
N ARG A 112 -65.07 1.02 -5.10
CA ARG A 112 -66.44 1.60 -4.92
C ARG A 112 -66.65 3.06 -4.55
#